data_AF-A0A3C0AA89-F1
#
_entry.id   AF-A0A3C0AA89-F1
#
_cell.length_a   1.000
_cell.length_b   1.000
_cell.length_c   1.000
_cell.angle_alpha   90.00
_cell.angle_beta   90.00
_cell.angle_gamma   90.00
#
_symmetry.space_group_name_H-M   'P 1'
#
loop_
_entity.id
_entity.type
_entity.pdbx_description
1 polymer ?
#
loop_
_entity_poly.entity_id
_entity_poly.type
_entity_poly.pdbx_seq_one_letter_code
_entity_poly.pdbx_strand_id
1 'polypeptide(L)'
;MSRNPRRLSGLCFLLLLTLVCFTPVVASAQTIARCGEGWLEKIDGYYVLHLKGTHYEMGYQQGALLKEDVRKNMYNLLNEKGDMTLIDLGPVKLKPRQAIETVVQIQKPYTPQKYVDEMRGLAAGAEIAYEDVRATNFIPEMFHCSGFSIANSATKDGTLYHGRVLDYACDWGLQDHAVLVVAEPKGGIPFVNVSYAGFIGSVTGMNMQSVSIGEMGGRGLGHWSGVPMAFLVREVLETAKDLDEAIAVFRDNYRTCEY
;
A
#
# COMPACT_ATOMS: atom_id res chain seq x y z
N MET A 1 48.60 -42.99 -61.90
CA MET A 1 47.14 -43.20 -61.70
C MET A 1 47.04 -44.05 -60.43
N SER A 2 46.48 -43.66 -59.30
CA SER A 2 45.35 -42.80 -58.96
C SER A 2 45.55 -42.29 -57.51
N ARG A 3 45.12 -41.06 -57.22
CA ARG A 3 45.04 -40.46 -55.88
C ARG A 3 43.67 -40.76 -55.25
N ASN A 4 43.64 -40.70 -53.91
CA ASN A 4 42.52 -40.35 -53.01
C ASN A 4 41.50 -41.45 -52.59
N PRO A 5 40.78 -41.28 -51.46
CA PRO A 5 41.25 -40.85 -50.13
C PRO A 5 40.53 -41.55 -48.94
N ARG A 6 40.99 -41.20 -47.74
CA ARG A 6 40.45 -41.50 -46.39
C ARG A 6 38.94 -41.25 -46.27
N ARG A 7 38.20 -42.22 -45.72
CA ARG A 7 36.85 -42.02 -45.18
C ARG A 7 36.95 -41.41 -43.78
N LEU A 8 36.74 -40.10 -43.68
CA LEU A 8 36.28 -39.47 -42.43
C LEU A 8 34.75 -39.53 -42.44
N SER A 9 34.17 -40.19 -41.45
CA SER A 9 32.74 -40.14 -41.15
C SER A 9 32.39 -38.75 -40.61
N GLY A 10 31.81 -37.90 -41.47
CA GLY A 10 31.24 -36.61 -41.07
C GLY A 10 29.95 -36.82 -40.30
N LEU A 11 29.99 -36.52 -39.00
CA LEU A 11 28.81 -36.37 -38.16
C LEU A 11 28.20 -34.99 -38.49
N CYS A 12 27.12 -34.95 -39.28
CA CYS A 12 26.34 -33.74 -39.48
C CYS A 12 25.59 -33.41 -38.19
N PHE A 13 26.13 -32.49 -37.39
CA PHE A 13 25.38 -31.84 -36.32
C PHE A 13 24.47 -30.77 -36.93
N LEU A 14 23.18 -31.08 -37.07
CA LEU A 14 22.14 -30.07 -37.29
C LEU A 14 21.99 -29.25 -36.01
N LEU A 15 22.54 -28.04 -35.97
CA LEU A 15 22.19 -27.04 -34.99
C LEU A 15 20.77 -26.53 -35.29
N LEU A 16 19.77 -27.05 -34.56
CA LEU A 16 18.48 -26.37 -34.44
C LEU A 16 18.68 -25.14 -33.53
N LEU A 17 18.85 -23.97 -34.14
CA LEU A 17 18.64 -22.70 -33.47
C LEU A 17 17.14 -22.54 -33.20
N THR A 18 16.66 -23.00 -32.05
CA THR A 18 15.34 -22.62 -31.55
C THR A 18 15.41 -21.15 -31.16
N LEU A 19 14.96 -20.27 -32.07
CA LEU A 19 14.65 -18.89 -31.75
C LEU A 19 13.49 -18.93 -30.73
N VAL A 20 13.81 -18.82 -29.44
CA VAL A 20 12.80 -18.56 -28.40
C VAL A 20 12.39 -17.11 -28.59
N CYS A 21 11.38 -16.88 -29.43
CA CYS A 21 10.68 -15.62 -29.47
C CYS A 21 10.02 -15.43 -28.10
N PHE A 22 10.65 -14.66 -27.22
CA PHE A 22 9.99 -14.07 -26.07
C PHE A 22 8.94 -13.11 -26.60
N THR A 23 7.74 -13.62 -26.91
CA THR A 23 6.58 -12.74 -27.04
C THR A 23 6.39 -12.09 -25.68
N PRO A 24 6.47 -10.75 -25.55
CA PRO A 24 6.11 -10.12 -24.30
C PRO A 24 4.69 -10.58 -23.97
N VAL A 25 4.52 -11.19 -22.81
CA VAL A 25 3.18 -11.42 -22.26
C VAL A 25 2.62 -10.02 -22.06
N VAL A 26 1.76 -9.58 -22.99
CA VAL A 26 1.05 -8.33 -22.83
C VAL A 26 0.10 -8.56 -21.67
N ALA A 27 0.38 -7.94 -20.53
CA ALA A 27 -0.48 -8.01 -19.37
C ALA A 27 -1.92 -7.68 -19.80
N SER A 28 -2.84 -8.61 -19.58
CA SER A 28 -4.23 -8.45 -20.00
C SER A 28 -4.92 -7.54 -19.01
N ALA A 29 -4.90 -6.23 -19.26
CA ALA A 29 -5.63 -5.27 -18.46
C ALA A 29 -7.12 -5.28 -18.84
N GLN A 30 -7.98 -5.61 -17.88
CA GLN A 30 -9.43 -5.55 -18.05
C GLN A 30 -10.03 -4.57 -17.05
N THR A 31 -10.67 -3.50 -17.52
CA THR A 31 -11.52 -2.66 -16.66
C THR A 31 -12.75 -3.46 -16.22
N ILE A 32 -12.95 -3.56 -14.91
CA ILE A 32 -14.00 -4.33 -14.26
C ILE A 32 -15.21 -3.44 -13.95
N ALA A 33 -14.95 -2.24 -13.44
CA ALA A 33 -15.98 -1.31 -12.98
C ALA A 33 -15.49 0.14 -13.02
N ARG A 34 -16.43 1.09 -13.03
CA ARG A 34 -16.18 2.54 -12.96
C ARG A 34 -17.11 3.18 -11.94
N CYS A 35 -16.62 4.22 -11.27
CA CYS A 35 -17.39 5.05 -10.35
C CYS A 35 -16.84 6.48 -10.42
N GLY A 36 -17.64 7.45 -10.90
CA GLY A 36 -17.13 8.79 -11.18
C GLY A 36 -15.91 8.75 -12.11
N GLU A 37 -14.84 9.42 -11.69
CA GLU A 37 -13.54 9.43 -12.40
C GLU A 37 -12.65 8.22 -12.05
N GLY A 38 -13.03 7.40 -11.08
CA GLY A 38 -12.29 6.22 -10.66
C GLY A 38 -12.68 4.96 -11.43
N TRP A 39 -11.78 4.00 -11.52
CA TRP A 39 -12.06 2.70 -12.12
C TRP A 39 -11.21 1.59 -11.52
N LEU A 40 -11.70 0.36 -11.63
CA LEU A 40 -11.02 -0.84 -11.16
C LEU A 40 -10.61 -1.69 -12.35
N GLU A 41 -9.36 -2.14 -12.36
CA GLU A 41 -8.82 -3.05 -13.37
C GLU A 41 -8.34 -4.35 -12.73
N LYS A 42 -8.36 -5.43 -13.51
CA LYS A 42 -7.62 -6.65 -13.21
C LYS A 42 -6.44 -6.76 -14.15
N ILE A 43 -5.23 -6.87 -13.61
CA ILE A 43 -3.99 -7.06 -14.36
C ILE A 43 -3.29 -8.28 -13.78
N ASP A 44 -3.12 -9.33 -14.58
CA ASP A 44 -2.46 -10.58 -14.20
C ASP A 44 -2.95 -11.19 -12.87
N GLY A 45 -4.26 -11.06 -12.60
CA GLY A 45 -4.91 -11.57 -11.39
C GLY A 45 -5.01 -10.57 -10.25
N TYR A 46 -4.25 -9.47 -10.29
CA TYR A 46 -4.23 -8.43 -9.25
C TYR A 46 -5.19 -7.29 -9.57
N TYR A 47 -5.77 -6.70 -8.52
CA TYR A 47 -6.56 -5.48 -8.66
C TYR A 47 -5.66 -4.25 -8.72
N VAL A 48 -5.94 -3.40 -9.71
CA VAL A 48 -5.39 -2.04 -9.82
C VAL A 48 -6.55 -1.05 -9.76
N LEU A 49 -6.62 -0.32 -8.66
CA LEU A 49 -7.65 0.67 -8.40
C LEU A 49 -7.12 2.06 -8.75
N HIS A 50 -7.79 2.72 -9.68
CA HIS A 50 -7.50 4.09 -10.07
C HIS A 50 -8.49 5.04 -9.40
N LEU A 51 -7.98 6.04 -8.69
CA LEU A 51 -8.75 7.02 -7.93
C LEU A 51 -8.40 8.44 -8.37
N LYS A 52 -9.40 9.32 -8.45
CA LYS A 52 -9.17 10.70 -8.88
C LYS A 52 -10.19 11.67 -8.28
N GLY A 53 -9.70 12.82 -7.83
CA GLY A 53 -10.53 13.92 -7.35
C GLY A 53 -10.18 14.38 -5.94
N THR A 54 -11.12 15.03 -5.27
CA THR A 54 -11.01 15.37 -3.85
C THR A 54 -10.89 14.10 -3.01
N HIS A 55 -10.31 14.22 -1.81
CA HIS A 55 -10.19 13.12 -0.86
C HIS A 55 -11.52 12.40 -0.60
N TYR A 56 -12.63 13.13 -0.44
CA TYR A 56 -13.96 12.51 -0.33
C TYR A 56 -14.34 11.70 -1.58
N GLU A 57 -14.13 12.24 -2.78
CA GLU A 57 -14.45 11.54 -4.04
C GLU A 57 -13.60 10.27 -4.20
N MET A 58 -12.29 10.34 -3.93
CA MET A 58 -11.40 9.17 -3.97
C MET A 58 -11.82 8.09 -2.96
N GLY A 59 -12.18 8.51 -1.75
CA GLY A 59 -12.74 7.60 -0.74
C GLY A 59 -14.00 6.91 -1.25
N TYR A 60 -14.96 7.69 -1.78
CA TYR A 60 -16.21 7.16 -2.32
C TYR A 60 -15.99 6.17 -3.46
N GLN A 61 -15.08 6.50 -4.38
CA GLN A 61 -14.68 5.63 -5.48
C GLN A 61 -14.12 4.30 -4.99
N GLN A 62 -13.18 4.31 -4.02
CA GLN A 62 -12.64 3.09 -3.42
C GLN A 62 -13.76 2.26 -2.79
N GLY A 63 -14.60 2.89 -1.96
CA GLY A 63 -15.69 2.19 -1.28
C GLY A 63 -16.70 1.58 -2.24
N ALA A 64 -17.03 2.26 -3.33
CA ALA A 64 -17.99 1.76 -4.31
C ALA A 64 -17.40 0.65 -5.20
N LEU A 65 -16.15 0.81 -5.65
CA LEU A 65 -15.49 -0.12 -6.57
C LEU A 65 -15.01 -1.40 -5.88
N LEU A 66 -14.68 -1.33 -4.60
CA LEU A 66 -14.23 -2.46 -3.77
C LEU A 66 -15.22 -2.81 -2.66
N LYS A 67 -16.51 -2.47 -2.80
CA LYS A 67 -17.53 -2.56 -1.75
C LYS A 67 -17.49 -3.87 -0.96
N GLU A 68 -17.49 -5.00 -1.67
CA GLU A 68 -17.50 -6.32 -1.04
C GLU A 68 -16.18 -6.64 -0.33
N ASP A 69 -15.04 -6.28 -0.92
CA ASP A 69 -13.72 -6.47 -0.31
C ASP A 69 -13.54 -5.58 0.92
N VAL A 70 -13.96 -4.31 0.86
CA VAL A 70 -13.96 -3.39 2.01
C VAL A 70 -14.79 -3.96 3.16
N ARG A 71 -16.03 -4.40 2.88
CA ARG A 71 -16.94 -4.94 3.89
C ARG A 71 -16.39 -6.21 4.53
N LYS A 72 -15.90 -7.16 3.73
CA LYS A 72 -15.32 -8.41 4.22
C LYS A 72 -14.07 -8.15 5.06
N ASN A 73 -13.17 -7.31 4.55
CA ASN A 73 -11.93 -6.98 5.25
C ASN A 73 -12.21 -6.31 6.60
N MET A 74 -13.08 -5.31 6.63
CA MET A 74 -13.43 -4.61 7.88
C MET A 74 -14.17 -5.52 8.86
N TYR A 75 -15.05 -6.40 8.38
CA TYR A 75 -15.71 -7.41 9.21
C TYR A 75 -14.67 -8.34 9.88
N ASN A 76 -13.72 -8.85 9.10
CA ASN A 76 -12.67 -9.73 9.61
C ASN A 76 -11.81 -9.02 10.66
N LEU A 77 -11.35 -7.79 10.37
CA LEU A 77 -10.52 -7.00 11.27
C LEU A 77 -11.23 -6.67 12.59
N LEU A 78 -12.51 -6.30 12.54
CA LEU A 78 -13.24 -5.84 13.72
C LEU A 78 -13.89 -6.97 14.53
N ASN A 79 -14.40 -8.02 13.89
CA ASN A 79 -15.23 -9.04 14.55
C ASN A 79 -14.51 -10.38 14.70
N GLU A 80 -13.76 -10.83 13.70
CA GLU A 80 -13.07 -12.13 13.78
C GLU A 80 -11.74 -12.03 14.52
N LYS A 81 -11.03 -10.90 14.36
CA LYS A 81 -9.71 -10.67 14.95
C LYS A 81 -9.71 -9.65 16.07
N GLY A 82 -10.65 -8.71 16.06
CA GLY A 82 -10.84 -7.70 17.11
C GLY A 82 -11.30 -8.24 18.47
N ASP A 83 -11.58 -9.55 18.59
CA ASP A 83 -11.97 -10.21 19.84
C ASP A 83 -10.88 -11.14 20.43
N MET A 84 -9.73 -11.28 19.76
CA MET A 84 -8.80 -12.37 20.07
C MET A 84 -7.83 -12.10 21.23
N THR A 85 -7.59 -10.84 21.62
CA THR A 85 -6.68 -10.51 22.75
C THR A 85 -7.02 -9.16 23.38
N LEU A 86 -6.97 -9.02 24.71
CA LEU A 86 -7.02 -7.72 25.38
C LEU A 86 -5.75 -6.92 25.03
N ILE A 87 -5.90 -5.65 24.65
CA ILE A 87 -4.76 -4.76 24.44
C ILE A 87 -4.46 -4.07 25.77
N ASP A 88 -3.20 -4.18 26.21
CA ASP A 88 -2.71 -3.46 27.38
C ASP A 88 -2.49 -1.99 26.99
N LEU A 89 -3.32 -1.09 27.53
CA LEU A 89 -3.18 0.35 27.36
C LEU A 89 -2.77 0.96 28.70
N GLY A 90 -1.48 0.80 29.03
CA GLY A 90 -0.95 1.15 30.35
C GLY A 90 -1.52 0.23 31.45
N PRO A 91 -2.13 0.77 32.54
CA PRO A 91 -2.67 -0.06 33.63
C PRO A 91 -4.04 -0.67 33.33
N VAL A 92 -4.65 -0.38 32.17
CA VAL A 92 -6.01 -0.79 31.82
C VAL A 92 -5.99 -1.83 30.70
N LYS A 93 -6.71 -2.94 30.91
CA LYS A 93 -7.00 -3.92 29.85
C LYS A 93 -8.29 -3.52 29.14
N LEU A 94 -8.19 -3.22 27.86
CA LEU A 94 -9.34 -2.84 27.04
C LEU A 94 -9.61 -3.92 25.99
N LYS A 95 -10.88 -4.05 25.59
CA LYS A 95 -11.21 -4.77 24.35
C LYS A 95 -10.56 -4.03 23.18
N PRO A 96 -10.05 -4.72 22.13
CA PRO A 96 -9.38 -4.08 21.01
C PRO A 96 -10.16 -2.92 20.39
N ARG A 97 -11.48 -3.08 20.17
CA ARG A 97 -12.32 -1.99 19.66
C ARG A 97 -12.32 -0.74 20.55
N GLN A 98 -12.32 -0.91 21.88
CA GLN A 98 -12.27 0.21 22.83
C GLN A 98 -10.89 0.87 22.87
N ALA A 99 -9.83 0.08 22.78
CA ALA A 99 -8.46 0.58 22.69
C ALA A 99 -8.26 1.41 21.40
N ILE A 100 -8.70 0.86 20.25
CA ILE A 100 -8.65 1.56 18.96
C ILE A 100 -9.44 2.86 19.03
N GLU A 101 -10.67 2.85 19.55
CA GLU A 101 -11.47 4.08 19.66
C GLU A 101 -10.79 5.12 20.57
N THR A 102 -10.10 4.70 21.63
CA THR A 102 -9.32 5.61 22.48
C THR A 102 -8.15 6.22 21.70
N VAL A 103 -7.39 5.42 20.96
CA VAL A 103 -6.29 5.90 20.09
C VAL A 103 -6.83 6.90 19.05
N VAL A 104 -7.95 6.55 18.41
CA VAL A 104 -8.65 7.42 17.45
C VAL A 104 -9.01 8.76 18.07
N GLN A 105 -9.57 8.79 19.29
CA GLN A 105 -9.92 10.04 19.96
C GLN A 105 -8.68 10.89 20.32
N ILE A 106 -7.58 10.25 20.72
CA ILE A 106 -6.30 10.94 21.00
C ILE A 106 -5.72 11.56 19.72
N GLN A 107 -5.81 10.86 18.59
CA GLN A 107 -5.23 11.27 17.30
C GLN A 107 -6.14 12.18 16.47
N LYS A 108 -7.44 12.22 16.78
CA LYS A 108 -8.44 13.07 16.11
C LYS A 108 -8.02 14.54 15.93
N PRO A 109 -7.52 15.27 16.94
CA PRO A 109 -7.12 16.66 16.78
C PRO A 109 -5.91 16.85 15.85
N TYR A 110 -5.12 15.80 15.60
CA TYR A 110 -3.93 15.83 14.75
C TYR A 110 -4.22 15.33 13.33
N THR A 111 -5.32 14.59 13.12
CA THR A 111 -5.64 13.99 11.82
C THR A 111 -6.07 15.08 10.83
N PRO A 112 -5.36 15.29 9.71
CA PRO A 112 -5.75 16.26 8.70
C PRO A 112 -7.18 16.02 8.18
N GLN A 113 -7.96 17.10 8.04
CA GLN A 113 -9.37 17.02 7.64
C GLN A 113 -9.58 16.29 6.31
N LYS A 114 -8.63 16.40 5.37
CA LYS A 114 -8.68 15.70 4.08
C LYS A 114 -8.78 14.17 4.24
N TYR A 115 -8.07 13.56 5.19
CA TYR A 115 -8.14 12.13 5.45
C TYR A 115 -9.42 11.74 6.19
N VAL A 116 -9.96 12.63 7.02
CA VAL A 116 -11.30 12.46 7.61
C VAL A 116 -12.36 12.41 6.50
N ASP A 117 -12.25 13.26 5.50
CA ASP A 117 -13.18 13.32 4.37
C ASP A 117 -13.04 12.11 3.44
N GLU A 118 -11.82 11.61 3.21
CA GLU A 118 -11.60 10.35 2.47
C GLU A 118 -12.22 9.15 3.18
N MET A 119 -12.05 9.03 4.51
CA MET A 119 -12.71 7.97 5.28
C MET A 119 -14.25 8.08 5.22
N ARG A 120 -14.81 9.29 5.22
CA ARG A 120 -16.26 9.50 5.05
C ARG A 120 -16.73 9.09 3.66
N GLY A 121 -15.97 9.44 2.63
CA GLY A 121 -16.21 8.99 1.26
C GLY A 121 -16.21 7.47 1.18
N LEU A 122 -15.19 6.82 1.73
CA LEU A 122 -15.05 5.37 1.79
C LEU A 122 -16.25 4.71 2.46
N ALA A 123 -16.66 5.21 3.63
CA ALA A 123 -17.85 4.73 4.34
C ALA A 123 -19.12 4.84 3.48
N ALA A 124 -19.30 5.98 2.81
CA ALA A 124 -20.46 6.21 1.94
C ALA A 124 -20.45 5.31 0.69
N GLY A 125 -19.29 5.12 0.05
CA GLY A 125 -19.16 4.27 -1.14
C GLY A 125 -19.36 2.79 -0.84
N ALA A 126 -18.81 2.32 0.29
CA ALA A 126 -18.94 0.93 0.73
C ALA A 126 -20.25 0.66 1.49
N GLU A 127 -21.04 1.71 1.79
CA GLU A 127 -22.23 1.69 2.64
C GLU A 127 -21.99 0.88 3.93
N ILE A 128 -20.99 1.33 4.69
CA ILE A 128 -20.62 0.80 6.00
C ILE A 128 -20.57 1.97 7.01
N ALA A 129 -20.67 1.68 8.30
CA ALA A 129 -20.57 2.70 9.33
C ALA A 129 -19.21 3.40 9.28
N TYR A 130 -19.23 4.73 9.38
CA TYR A 130 -18.01 5.55 9.38
C TYR A 130 -17.09 5.19 10.55
N GLU A 131 -17.65 4.79 11.68
CA GLU A 131 -16.93 4.35 12.87
C GLU A 131 -16.07 3.10 12.59
N ASP A 132 -16.57 2.16 11.78
CA ASP A 132 -15.84 0.95 11.43
C ASP A 132 -14.69 1.26 10.45
N VAL A 133 -14.92 2.16 9.49
CA VAL A 133 -13.85 2.68 8.61
C VAL A 133 -12.77 3.40 9.42
N ARG A 134 -13.18 4.27 10.34
CA ARG A 134 -12.27 5.03 11.20
C ARG A 134 -11.46 4.10 12.08
N ALA A 135 -12.09 3.12 12.72
CA ALA A 135 -11.38 2.17 13.58
C ALA A 135 -10.33 1.37 12.79
N THR A 136 -10.69 0.86 11.62
CA THR A 136 -9.81 0.01 10.82
C THR A 136 -8.64 0.77 10.18
N ASN A 137 -8.82 2.04 9.80
CA ASN A 137 -7.74 2.86 9.24
C ASN A 137 -6.66 3.27 10.25
N PHE A 138 -6.92 3.07 11.54
CA PHE A 138 -5.99 3.37 12.63
C PHE A 138 -5.27 2.12 13.16
N ILE A 139 -5.66 0.92 12.69
CA ILE A 139 -5.01 -0.35 13.04
C ILE A 139 -3.52 -0.38 12.67
N PRO A 140 -3.08 0.13 11.50
CA PRO A 140 -1.66 0.10 11.12
C PRO A 140 -0.71 0.78 12.12
N GLU A 141 -1.20 1.70 12.95
CA GLU A 141 -0.39 2.32 14.02
C GLU A 141 0.07 1.33 15.10
N MET A 142 -0.51 0.13 15.15
CA MET A 142 -0.19 -0.90 16.15
C MET A 142 0.80 -1.96 15.64
N PHE A 143 1.28 -1.83 14.41
CA PHE A 143 2.12 -2.84 13.76
C PHE A 143 3.42 -2.24 13.19
N HIS A 144 4.38 -3.12 12.97
CA HIS A 144 5.73 -2.77 12.54
C HIS A 144 6.12 -3.61 11.34
N CYS A 145 6.79 -2.99 10.37
CA CYS A 145 7.25 -3.65 9.15
C CYS A 145 8.77 -3.72 9.05
N SER A 146 9.24 -4.40 8.00
CA SER A 146 10.65 -4.49 7.62
C SER A 146 10.88 -3.81 6.27
N GLY A 147 12.00 -3.10 6.11
CA GLY A 147 12.33 -2.43 4.86
C GLY A 147 13.84 -2.27 4.64
N PHE A 148 14.24 -1.94 3.42
CA PHE A 148 15.61 -1.63 3.07
C PHE A 148 15.70 -0.55 1.99
N SER A 149 16.74 0.27 2.08
CA SER A 149 17.13 1.21 1.05
C SER A 149 18.64 1.10 0.85
N ILE A 150 19.06 0.74 -0.37
CA ILE A 150 20.46 0.49 -0.72
C ILE A 150 20.77 1.33 -1.95
N ALA A 151 21.74 2.24 -1.86
CA ALA A 151 22.07 3.19 -2.92
C ALA A 151 23.55 3.58 -2.91
N ASN A 152 23.96 4.41 -3.88
CA ASN A 152 25.31 4.99 -3.97
C ASN A 152 26.40 3.90 -3.95
N SER A 153 27.37 4.00 -3.04
CA SER A 153 28.48 3.04 -2.92
C SER A 153 28.05 1.64 -2.50
N ALA A 154 26.81 1.45 -2.04
CA ALA A 154 26.27 0.14 -1.71
C ALA A 154 25.72 -0.63 -2.93
N THR A 155 25.64 0.01 -4.12
CA THR A 155 25.21 -0.62 -5.38
C THR A 155 26.27 -0.44 -6.46
N LYS A 156 26.26 -1.29 -7.50
CA LYS A 156 27.34 -1.34 -8.51
C LYS A 156 27.47 -0.04 -9.31
N ASP A 157 26.35 0.64 -9.53
CA ASP A 157 26.19 1.79 -10.42
C ASP A 157 25.55 3.00 -9.71
N GLY A 158 25.39 2.96 -8.39
CA GLY A 158 24.73 4.01 -7.62
C GLY A 158 23.20 3.96 -7.64
N THR A 159 22.58 3.02 -8.38
CA THR A 159 21.13 2.85 -8.43
C THR A 159 20.55 2.66 -7.04
N LEU A 160 19.43 3.30 -6.75
CA LEU A 160 18.64 3.08 -5.54
C LEU A 160 17.78 1.82 -5.70
N TYR A 161 17.95 0.86 -4.81
CA TYR A 161 16.99 -0.21 -4.56
C TYR A 161 16.27 0.07 -3.26
N HIS A 162 14.96 0.27 -3.36
CA HIS A 162 14.08 0.44 -2.22
C HIS A 162 13.09 -0.72 -2.20
N GLY A 163 13.10 -1.49 -1.12
CA GLY A 163 12.17 -2.59 -0.92
C GLY A 163 11.58 -2.57 0.48
N ARG A 164 10.38 -3.14 0.59
CA ARG A 164 9.63 -3.26 1.84
C ARG A 164 8.94 -4.62 1.90
N VAL A 165 8.82 -5.15 3.11
CA VAL A 165 8.01 -6.31 3.44
C VAL A 165 6.96 -5.89 4.49
N LEU A 166 5.69 -6.16 4.20
CA LEU A 166 4.57 -5.87 5.10
C LEU A 166 4.24 -7.16 5.87
N ASP A 167 4.64 -7.21 7.13
CA ASP A 167 4.59 -8.41 7.97
C ASP A 167 3.39 -8.36 8.93
N TYR A 168 2.17 -8.32 8.40
CA TYR A 168 0.97 -8.44 9.23
C TYR A 168 0.58 -9.91 9.36
N ALA A 169 -0.17 -10.23 10.43
CA ALA A 169 -0.52 -11.61 10.73
C ALA A 169 -1.37 -12.20 9.58
N CYS A 170 -0.86 -13.25 8.92
CA CYS A 170 -1.52 -13.85 7.74
C CYS A 170 -2.96 -14.31 8.03
N ASP A 171 -3.24 -14.69 9.28
CA ASP A 171 -4.57 -15.11 9.69
C ASP A 171 -5.58 -13.96 9.72
N TRP A 172 -5.15 -12.70 9.61
CA TRP A 172 -6.02 -11.53 9.48
C TRP A 172 -6.57 -11.34 8.05
N GLY A 173 -6.04 -12.06 7.06
CA GLY A 173 -6.62 -12.12 5.71
C GLY A 173 -6.43 -10.86 4.85
N LEU A 174 -5.63 -9.89 5.28
CA LEU A 174 -5.39 -8.65 4.53
C LEU A 174 -4.84 -8.89 3.11
N GLN A 175 -4.05 -9.95 2.96
CA GLN A 175 -3.50 -10.36 1.66
C GLN A 175 -4.58 -10.74 0.64
N ASP A 176 -5.74 -11.21 1.09
CA ASP A 176 -6.86 -11.60 0.21
C ASP A 176 -7.59 -10.36 -0.35
N HIS A 177 -7.31 -9.19 0.22
CA HIS A 177 -7.86 -7.90 -0.16
C HIS A 177 -6.80 -6.92 -0.67
N ALA A 178 -5.60 -7.42 -1.02
CA ALA A 178 -4.51 -6.61 -1.53
C ALA A 178 -4.87 -5.92 -2.86
N VAL A 179 -4.53 -4.64 -2.98
CA VAL A 179 -4.81 -3.81 -4.16
C VAL A 179 -3.68 -2.83 -4.40
N LEU A 180 -3.29 -2.67 -5.67
CA LEU A 180 -2.44 -1.56 -6.09
C LEU A 180 -3.33 -0.34 -6.31
N VAL A 181 -3.08 0.76 -5.63
CA VAL A 181 -3.86 1.99 -5.78
C VAL A 181 -3.01 3.00 -6.55
N VAL A 182 -3.56 3.49 -7.66
CA VAL A 182 -3.05 4.62 -8.44
C VAL A 182 -3.97 5.80 -8.18
N ALA A 183 -3.47 6.87 -7.59
CA ALA A 183 -4.30 7.97 -7.14
C ALA A 183 -3.85 9.32 -7.69
N GLU A 184 -4.82 10.11 -8.15
CA GLU A 184 -4.68 11.47 -8.64
C GLU A 184 -5.47 12.45 -7.74
N PRO A 185 -4.93 12.81 -6.56
CA PRO A 185 -5.59 13.74 -5.65
C PRO A 185 -5.68 15.14 -6.26
N LYS A 186 -6.83 15.80 -6.10
CA LYS A 186 -7.04 17.18 -6.55
C LYS A 186 -6.08 18.12 -5.82
N GLY A 187 -5.15 18.71 -6.57
CA GLY A 187 -4.16 19.64 -6.02
C GLY A 187 -2.95 18.96 -5.34
N GLY A 188 -2.83 17.64 -5.44
CA GLY A 188 -1.67 16.88 -4.97
C GLY A 188 -0.91 16.22 -6.13
N ILE A 189 0.21 15.59 -5.79
CA ILE A 189 1.04 14.81 -6.71
C ILE A 189 0.37 13.44 -6.90
N PRO A 190 0.18 12.96 -8.14
CA PRO A 190 -0.26 11.59 -8.35
C PRO A 190 0.76 10.57 -7.82
N PHE A 191 0.27 9.49 -7.24
CA PHE A 191 1.12 8.47 -6.63
C PHE A 191 0.55 7.07 -6.82
N VAL A 192 1.40 6.07 -6.56
CA VAL A 192 1.03 4.67 -6.49
C VAL A 192 1.43 4.10 -5.14
N ASN A 193 0.56 3.30 -4.53
CA ASN A 193 0.88 2.53 -3.32
C ASN A 193 0.33 1.12 -3.37
N VAL A 194 1.03 0.21 -2.71
CA VAL A 194 0.51 -1.13 -2.41
C VAL A 194 -0.31 -1.03 -1.12
N SER A 195 -1.59 -1.37 -1.22
CA SER A 195 -2.58 -1.23 -0.14
C SER A 195 -3.46 -2.50 -0.04
N TYR A 196 -4.51 -2.40 0.77
CA TYR A 196 -5.60 -3.36 0.85
C TYR A 196 -6.94 -2.62 0.89
N ALA A 197 -8.01 -3.29 0.45
CA ALA A 197 -9.34 -2.69 0.36
C ALA A 197 -9.79 -2.13 1.72
N GLY A 198 -10.12 -0.84 1.75
CA GLY A 198 -10.62 -0.16 2.95
C GLY A 198 -9.57 0.66 3.70
N PHE A 199 -8.32 0.65 3.26
CA PHE A 199 -7.26 1.48 3.83
C PHE A 199 -6.92 2.67 2.93
N ILE A 200 -7.15 3.88 3.47
CA ILE A 200 -6.91 5.16 2.80
C ILE A 200 -5.49 5.70 3.06
N GLY A 201 -4.84 5.19 4.11
CA GLY A 201 -3.46 5.50 4.44
C GLY A 201 -2.48 4.87 3.45
N SER A 202 -1.19 4.99 3.77
CA SER A 202 -0.15 4.28 3.03
C SER A 202 0.94 3.85 3.99
N VAL A 203 1.55 2.73 3.66
CA VAL A 203 2.73 2.17 4.33
C VAL A 203 3.88 1.98 3.32
N THR A 204 3.65 2.25 2.03
CA THR A 204 4.69 2.33 0.99
C THR A 204 4.13 2.95 -0.26
N GLY A 205 4.98 3.58 -1.06
CA GLY A 205 4.62 3.93 -2.41
C GLY A 205 5.71 4.73 -3.09
N MET A 206 5.35 5.25 -4.25
CA MET A 206 6.12 6.26 -4.94
C MET A 206 5.20 7.25 -5.63
N ASN A 207 5.67 8.47 -5.83
CA ASN A 207 4.92 9.52 -6.48
C ASN A 207 5.52 9.93 -7.84
N MET A 208 4.78 10.74 -8.58
CA MET A 208 5.19 11.24 -9.91
C MET A 208 6.42 12.16 -9.90
N GLN A 209 6.95 12.52 -8.72
CA GLN A 209 8.22 13.26 -8.57
C GLN A 209 9.40 12.33 -8.25
N SER A 210 9.25 11.02 -8.45
CA SER A 210 10.29 10.00 -8.19
C SER A 210 10.69 9.87 -6.71
N VAL A 211 9.86 10.36 -5.79
CA VAL A 211 10.02 10.09 -4.35
C VAL A 211 9.43 8.72 -4.06
N SER A 212 10.18 7.85 -3.40
CA SER A 212 9.70 6.55 -2.88
C SER A 212 9.83 6.52 -1.36
N ILE A 213 8.83 5.95 -0.70
CA ILE A 213 8.77 5.86 0.75
C ILE A 213 8.24 4.49 1.20
N GLY A 214 8.75 4.01 2.32
CA GLY A 214 8.28 2.85 3.05
C GLY A 214 8.49 3.11 4.53
N GLU A 215 7.63 2.55 5.37
CA GLU A 215 7.77 2.60 6.82
C GLU A 215 8.49 1.35 7.34
N MET A 216 9.19 1.51 8.46
CA MET A 216 9.75 0.42 9.25
C MET A 216 9.46 0.71 10.72
N GLY A 217 9.06 -0.28 11.50
CA GLY A 217 8.71 -0.03 12.89
C GLY A 217 9.88 0.48 13.74
N GLY A 218 9.64 1.51 14.54
CA GLY A 218 10.58 2.05 15.53
C GLY A 218 10.16 1.78 16.97
N ARG A 219 10.71 2.56 17.91
CA ARG A 219 10.31 2.51 19.34
C ARG A 219 9.09 3.40 19.60
N GLY A 220 8.70 3.52 20.87
CA GLY A 220 7.69 4.50 21.28
C GLY A 220 6.25 4.01 21.15
N LEU A 221 6.00 2.70 21.02
CA LEU A 221 4.65 2.14 21.16
C LEU A 221 3.98 2.70 22.42
N GLY A 222 2.74 3.21 22.27
CA GLY A 222 2.02 3.91 23.34
C GLY A 222 2.02 5.44 23.22
N HIS A 223 2.87 6.01 22.37
CA HIS A 223 2.89 7.45 22.07
C HIS A 223 1.86 7.78 20.97
N TRP A 224 0.59 7.85 21.36
CA TRP A 224 -0.51 8.03 20.42
C TRP A 224 -0.82 9.49 20.07
N SER A 225 -0.23 10.46 20.77
CA SER A 225 -0.48 11.88 20.47
C SER A 225 0.33 12.31 19.26
N GLY A 226 -0.33 12.52 18.12
CA GLY A 226 0.30 12.99 16.89
C GLY A 226 -0.48 12.59 15.64
N VAL A 227 0.03 13.00 14.48
CA VAL A 227 -0.46 12.57 13.17
C VAL A 227 -0.11 11.08 12.97
N PRO A 228 -1.09 10.23 12.63
CA PRO A 228 -0.84 8.82 12.31
C PRO A 228 0.23 8.67 11.21
N MET A 229 1.15 7.73 11.38
CA MET A 229 2.22 7.45 10.41
C MET A 229 1.65 7.13 9.03
N ALA A 230 0.58 6.34 8.97
CA ALA A 230 -0.06 6.01 7.70
C ALA A 230 -0.48 7.25 6.90
N PHE A 231 -0.83 8.34 7.60
CA PHE A 231 -1.18 9.62 7.00
C PHE A 231 0.04 10.49 6.72
N LEU A 232 1.12 10.40 7.51
CA LEU A 232 2.40 11.04 7.19
C LEU A 232 3.03 10.46 5.91
N VAL A 233 3.00 9.13 5.74
CA VAL A 233 3.46 8.48 4.50
C VAL A 233 2.59 8.90 3.32
N ARG A 234 1.27 9.02 3.50
CA ARG A 234 0.38 9.61 2.47
C ARG A 234 0.72 11.06 2.18
N GLU A 235 1.03 11.86 3.18
CA GLU A 235 1.38 13.27 3.00
C GLU A 235 2.65 13.39 2.16
N VAL A 236 3.67 12.55 2.39
CA VAL A 236 4.86 12.49 1.53
C VAL A 236 4.49 12.15 0.09
N LEU A 237 3.70 11.10 -0.14
CA LEU A 237 3.30 10.70 -1.48
C LEU A 237 2.52 11.80 -2.21
N GLU A 238 1.63 12.50 -1.50
CA GLU A 238 0.75 13.53 -2.06
C GLU A 238 1.41 14.90 -2.26
N THR A 239 2.52 15.21 -1.56
CA THR A 239 3.06 16.58 -1.51
C THR A 239 4.55 16.73 -1.77
N ALA A 240 5.38 15.73 -1.45
CA ALA A 240 6.84 15.87 -1.50
C ALA A 240 7.36 15.73 -2.94
N LYS A 241 8.16 16.71 -3.37
CA LYS A 241 8.82 16.74 -4.69
C LYS A 241 10.23 16.20 -4.66
N ASP A 242 10.83 16.14 -3.47
CA ASP A 242 12.18 15.64 -3.24
C ASP A 242 12.33 15.07 -1.82
N LEU A 243 13.54 14.63 -1.50
CA LEU A 243 13.86 14.03 -0.20
C LEU A 243 13.77 15.04 0.96
N ASP A 244 14.11 16.31 0.73
CA ASP A 244 14.09 17.32 1.78
C ASP A 244 12.65 17.65 2.18
N GLU A 245 11.75 17.80 1.19
CA GLU A 245 10.31 17.94 1.44
C GLU A 245 9.73 16.69 2.11
N ALA A 246 10.15 15.48 1.72
CA ALA A 246 9.71 14.24 2.36
C ALA A 246 10.14 14.16 3.84
N ILE A 247 11.38 14.55 4.16
CA ILE A 247 11.87 14.62 5.55
C ILE A 247 11.13 15.71 6.33
N ALA A 248 10.84 16.86 5.70
CA ALA A 248 10.13 17.97 6.32
C ALA A 248 8.74 17.54 6.82
N VAL A 249 8.01 16.68 6.08
CA VAL A 249 6.72 16.14 6.53
C VAL A 249 6.82 15.50 7.91
N PHE A 250 7.84 14.67 8.16
CA PHE A 250 8.00 14.02 9.47
C PHE A 250 8.58 14.93 10.55
N ARG A 251 9.47 15.86 10.16
CA ARG A 251 10.10 16.81 11.09
C ARG A 251 9.11 17.84 11.61
N ASP A 252 8.24 18.34 10.74
CA ASP A 252 7.41 19.52 10.99
C ASP A 252 6.00 19.15 11.51
N ASN A 253 5.66 17.85 11.53
CA ASN A 253 4.44 17.33 12.16
C ASN A 253 4.75 16.66 13.50
N TYR A 254 3.87 16.88 14.48
CA TYR A 254 3.91 16.10 15.72
C TYR A 254 3.45 14.68 15.41
N ARG A 255 4.39 13.74 15.34
CA ARG A 255 4.17 12.34 14.97
C ARG A 255 3.81 11.47 16.17
N THR A 256 3.19 10.33 15.88
CA THR A 256 2.90 9.27 16.85
C THR A 256 4.21 8.54 17.22
N CYS A 257 4.21 7.23 17.44
CA CYS A 257 5.44 6.49 17.78
C CYS A 257 6.53 6.60 16.70
N GLU A 258 7.71 6.06 16.96
CA GLU A 258 8.80 6.10 15.98
C GLU A 258 8.52 5.08 14.88
N TYR A 259 8.83 5.49 13.65
CA TYR A 259 8.80 4.73 12.41
C TYR A 259 9.94 5.25 11.51
#